data_AF-A0A520B723-F1
#
_entry.id   AF-A0A520B723-F1
#
_cell.length_a   1.000
_cell.length_b   1.000
_cell.length_c   1.000
_cell.angle_alpha   90.00
_cell.angle_beta   90.00
_cell.angle_gamma   90.00
#
_symmetry.space_group_name_H-M   'P 1'
#
loop_
_entity.id
_entity.type
_entity.pdbx_description
1 polymer ?
#
loop_
_entity_poly.entity_id
_entity_poly.type
_entity_poly.pdbx_seq_one_letter_code
_entity_poly.pdbx_strand_id
1 'polypeptide(L)'
;MIGLNKIFLAAGLMTLVTPAPAQLPSDSLPTYLRDQRVLIGQYRYVERADGMKIDVHLNADHTALYQIRSGADDADFIKAEGVWTYDAGTVHIHNRPGPVRLEQAAPPSRDPASGLTVDVVNADGTKAEGLGVTWPGANALYAMTGGSYSWSRAELGDARRFRVLRSGDRKVLQEVPLTADGPNSFRFTYHPSDVEPFDIPAIALDERGDRLEVEVGTSYARLERVRDANSD
;
A
#
# COMPACT_ATOMS: atom_id res chain seq x y z
N MET A 1 62.30 -24.68 -22.41
CA MET A 1 61.13 -24.00 -23.02
C MET A 1 60.08 -25.05 -23.31
N ILE A 2 58.98 -25.04 -22.55
CA ILE A 2 57.58 -25.32 -22.93
C ILE A 2 56.80 -25.02 -21.65
N GLY A 3 55.97 -23.99 -21.71
CA GLY A 3 55.33 -23.34 -20.58
C GLY A 3 54.17 -24.13 -19.99
N LEU A 4 54.04 -24.03 -18.68
CA LEU A 4 53.02 -24.63 -17.82
C LEU A 4 51.63 -24.07 -18.15
N ASN A 5 50.68 -24.97 -18.40
CA ASN A 5 49.26 -24.66 -18.64
C ASN A 5 48.65 -23.97 -17.41
N LYS A 6 48.14 -22.74 -17.60
CA LYS A 6 47.35 -22.01 -16.60
C LYS A 6 45.90 -22.47 -16.65
N ILE A 7 45.49 -23.31 -15.71
CA ILE A 7 44.07 -23.56 -15.43
C ILE A 7 43.60 -22.41 -14.53
N PHE A 8 42.80 -21.51 -15.10
CA PHE A 8 42.07 -20.50 -14.33
C PHE A 8 40.90 -21.18 -13.61
N LEU A 9 41.00 -21.30 -12.27
CA LEU A 9 39.85 -21.56 -11.42
C LEU A 9 39.05 -20.25 -11.33
N ALA A 10 37.89 -20.19 -11.98
CA ALA A 10 36.90 -19.15 -11.74
C ALA A 10 36.27 -19.40 -10.35
N ALA A 11 36.74 -18.67 -9.33
CA ALA A 11 36.04 -18.57 -8.07
C ALA A 11 34.79 -17.71 -8.31
N GLY A 12 33.63 -18.37 -8.44
CA GLY A 12 32.35 -17.68 -8.41
C GLY A 12 32.16 -17.07 -7.03
N LEU A 13 32.30 -15.75 -6.93
CA LEU A 13 31.76 -14.99 -5.80
C LEU A 13 30.25 -15.17 -5.83
N MET A 14 29.72 -16.06 -4.98
CA MET A 14 28.34 -15.95 -4.54
C MET A 14 28.27 -14.71 -3.66
N THR A 15 27.79 -13.60 -4.22
CA THR A 15 27.29 -12.49 -3.40
C THR A 15 26.09 -13.03 -2.63
N LEU A 16 26.33 -13.31 -1.34
CA LEU A 16 25.26 -13.42 -0.36
C LEU A 16 24.47 -12.10 -0.44
N VAL A 17 23.28 -12.17 -1.03
CA VAL A 17 22.27 -11.14 -0.83
C VAL A 17 21.90 -11.25 0.64
N THR A 18 22.60 -10.47 1.49
CA THR A 18 22.13 -10.22 2.84
C THR A 18 20.74 -9.61 2.68
N PRO A 19 19.68 -10.16 3.30
CA PRO A 19 18.43 -9.43 3.39
C PRO A 19 18.78 -8.06 3.96
N ALA A 20 18.36 -7.00 3.27
CA ALA A 20 18.45 -5.66 3.81
C ALA A 20 17.86 -5.72 5.23
N PRO A 21 18.54 -5.14 6.25
CA PRO A 21 17.96 -5.09 7.58
C PRO A 21 16.54 -4.52 7.46
N ALA A 22 15.57 -5.28 7.99
CA ALA A 22 14.22 -4.80 8.12
C ALA A 22 14.24 -3.45 8.85
N GLN A 23 13.43 -2.51 8.35
CA GLN A 23 13.10 -1.19 8.87
C GLN A 23 13.66 -0.88 10.27
N LEU A 24 14.44 0.19 10.40
CA LEU A 24 14.57 0.83 11.71
C LEU A 24 13.21 1.44 12.07
N PRO A 25 12.54 1.02 13.15
CA PRO A 25 11.33 1.68 13.61
C PRO A 25 11.63 3.14 13.95
N SER A 26 10.64 4.02 13.83
CA SER A 26 10.74 5.32 14.49
C SER A 26 10.99 5.09 15.99
N ASP A 27 12.05 5.71 16.54
CA ASP A 27 12.34 5.71 17.98
C ASP A 27 11.45 6.71 18.75
N SER A 28 10.57 7.44 18.05
CA SER A 28 9.72 8.46 18.63
C SER A 28 8.47 7.82 19.25
N LEU A 29 8.15 8.20 20.48
CA LEU A 29 6.89 7.84 21.12
C LEU A 29 5.81 8.85 20.73
N PRO A 30 4.62 8.41 20.28
CA PRO A 30 3.54 9.33 19.91
C PRO A 30 3.08 10.11 21.15
N THR A 31 2.91 11.42 20.98
CA THR A 31 2.26 12.24 22.00
C THR A 31 0.74 12.09 21.90
N TYR A 32 0.10 11.74 23.00
CA TYR A 32 -1.36 11.65 23.05
C TYR A 32 -1.98 13.05 23.08
N LEU A 33 -2.73 13.40 22.04
CA LEU A 33 -3.36 14.70 21.91
C LEU A 33 -4.74 14.69 22.55
N ARG A 34 -4.98 15.63 23.47
CA ARG A 34 -6.30 15.83 24.09
C ARG A 34 -7.31 16.45 23.13
N ASP A 35 -6.82 17.18 22.14
CA ASP A 35 -7.62 17.86 21.13
C ASP A 35 -6.93 17.73 19.78
N GLN A 36 -7.46 16.91 18.88
CA GLN A 36 -6.88 16.69 17.55
C GLN A 36 -6.88 17.95 16.67
N ARG A 37 -7.67 18.98 17.02
CA ARG A 37 -7.68 20.24 16.26
C ARG A 37 -6.34 20.94 16.29
N VAL A 38 -5.49 20.65 17.28
CA VAL A 38 -4.12 21.15 17.31
C VAL A 38 -3.29 20.61 16.14
N LEU A 39 -3.68 19.54 15.45
CA LEU A 39 -2.99 19.04 14.26
C LEU A 39 -3.28 19.84 12.99
N ILE A 40 -4.32 20.68 12.99
CA ILE A 40 -4.71 21.43 11.79
C ILE A 40 -3.62 22.45 11.48
N GLY A 41 -3.08 22.41 10.26
CA GLY A 41 -2.03 23.33 9.83
C GLY A 41 -1.18 22.79 8.69
N GLN A 42 -0.15 23.56 8.35
CA GLN A 42 0.86 23.19 7.36
C GLN A 42 2.16 22.81 8.07
N TYR A 43 2.80 21.76 7.59
CA TYR A 43 4.03 21.19 8.12
C TYR A 43 5.03 21.05 6.99
N ARG A 44 6.28 21.39 7.27
CA ARG A 44 7.33 21.37 6.26
C ARG A 44 8.63 20.79 6.79
N TYR A 45 9.24 19.96 5.97
CA TYR A 45 10.65 19.57 6.07
C TYR A 45 11.38 20.07 4.82
N VAL A 46 12.61 20.55 4.98
CA VAL A 46 13.49 20.95 3.89
C VAL A 46 14.87 20.38 4.14
N GLU A 47 15.29 19.45 3.29
CA GLU A 47 16.64 18.91 3.31
C GLU A 47 17.61 19.89 2.65
N ARG A 48 18.72 20.16 3.33
CA ARG A 48 19.68 21.19 2.90
C ARG A 48 20.59 20.74 1.75
N ALA A 49 20.75 19.43 1.53
CA ALA A 49 21.79 18.87 0.66
C ALA A 49 21.31 18.59 -0.77
N ASP A 50 20.10 18.06 -0.93
CA ASP A 50 19.52 17.64 -2.22
C ASP A 50 18.27 18.45 -2.61
N GLY A 51 17.83 19.36 -1.73
CA GLY A 51 16.65 20.19 -1.95
C GLY A 51 15.33 19.44 -1.80
N MET A 52 15.31 18.23 -1.21
CA MET A 52 14.06 17.54 -0.93
C MET A 52 13.20 18.37 0.04
N LYS A 53 11.94 18.57 -0.33
CA LYS A 53 10.94 19.28 0.47
C LYS A 53 9.77 18.34 0.69
N ILE A 54 9.33 18.23 1.93
CA ILE A 54 8.12 17.47 2.27
C ILE A 54 7.15 18.45 2.89
N ASP A 55 5.96 18.53 2.30
CA ASP A 55 4.86 19.39 2.73
C ASP A 55 3.68 18.50 3.13
N VAL A 56 3.16 18.74 4.33
CA VAL A 56 1.93 18.11 4.82
C VAL A 56 0.95 19.17 5.26
N HIS A 57 -0.25 19.17 4.68
CA HIS A 57 -1.34 20.06 5.08
C HIS A 57 -2.46 19.23 5.67
N LEU A 58 -2.86 19.52 6.91
CA LEU A 58 -4.01 18.91 7.59
C LEU A 58 -5.07 20.00 7.79
N ASN A 59 -6.21 19.88 7.11
CA ASN A 59 -7.26 20.91 7.13
C ASN A 59 -8.36 20.58 8.16
N ALA A 60 -9.09 21.61 8.60
CA ALA A 60 -10.18 21.47 9.58
C ALA A 60 -11.37 20.64 9.09
N ASP A 61 -11.57 20.54 7.77
CA ASP A 61 -12.60 19.71 7.13
C ASP A 61 -12.15 18.25 6.91
N HIS A 62 -11.07 17.83 7.57
CA HIS A 62 -10.43 16.54 7.44
C HIS A 62 -9.80 16.24 6.08
N THR A 63 -9.67 17.21 5.18
CA THR A 63 -8.87 17.04 3.96
C THR A 63 -7.38 17.16 4.25
N ALA A 64 -6.56 16.46 3.46
CA ALA A 64 -5.11 16.47 3.61
C ALA A 64 -4.38 16.54 2.26
N LEU A 65 -3.19 17.12 2.28
CA LEU A 65 -2.20 17.06 1.20
C LEU A 65 -0.89 16.54 1.79
N TYR A 66 -0.31 15.53 1.15
CA TYR A 66 1.07 15.10 1.36
C TYR A 66 1.82 15.28 0.05
N GLN A 67 2.96 15.96 0.07
CA GLN A 67 3.72 16.26 -1.13
C GLN A 67 5.21 16.16 -0.85
N ILE A 68 5.93 15.43 -1.70
CA ILE A 68 7.38 15.40 -1.74
C ILE A 68 7.82 16.04 -3.04
N ARG A 69 8.66 17.06 -2.94
CA ARG A 69 9.29 17.74 -4.08
C ARG A 69 10.80 17.56 -3.99
N SER A 70 11.47 17.40 -5.12
CA SER A 70 12.92 17.27 -5.15
C SER A 70 13.51 17.80 -6.46
N GLY A 71 14.83 18.02 -6.46
CA GLY A 71 15.57 18.51 -7.61
C GLY A 71 15.52 20.03 -7.80
N ALA A 72 16.20 20.52 -8.84
CA ALA A 72 16.41 21.95 -9.08
C ALA A 72 15.11 22.72 -9.38
N ASP A 73 14.11 22.04 -9.93
CA ASP A 73 12.84 22.64 -10.36
C ASP A 73 11.71 22.45 -9.33
N ASP A 74 11.99 21.94 -8.13
CA ASP A 74 10.98 21.53 -7.14
C ASP A 74 9.90 20.62 -7.74
N ALA A 75 10.30 19.69 -8.62
CA ALA A 75 9.37 18.80 -9.30
C ALA A 75 8.67 17.87 -8.29
N ASP A 76 7.38 17.62 -8.51
CA ASP A 76 6.61 16.69 -7.70
C ASP A 76 7.15 15.26 -7.88
N PHE A 77 7.75 14.74 -6.81
CA PHE A 77 8.16 13.34 -6.72
C PHE A 77 6.98 12.48 -6.26
N ILE A 78 6.24 12.94 -5.26
CA ILE A 78 4.97 12.35 -4.79
C ILE A 78 4.00 13.48 -4.50
N LYS A 79 2.75 13.35 -4.93
CA LYS A 79 1.65 14.21 -4.51
C LYS A 79 0.42 13.39 -4.19
N ALA A 80 -0.12 13.61 -3.00
CA ALA A 80 -1.09 12.76 -2.34
C ALA A 80 -2.19 13.64 -1.75
N GLU A 81 -3.34 13.71 -2.41
CA GLU A 81 -4.52 14.44 -1.93
C GLU A 81 -5.54 13.47 -1.31
N GLY A 82 -6.07 13.82 -0.15
CA GLY A 82 -6.74 12.84 0.68
C GLY A 82 -7.53 13.40 1.86
N VAL A 83 -7.73 12.53 2.83
CA VAL A 83 -8.32 12.81 4.14
C VAL A 83 -7.37 12.38 5.24
N TRP A 84 -7.48 13.00 6.41
CA TRP A 84 -6.73 12.58 7.58
C TRP A 84 -7.63 12.18 8.75
N THR A 85 -7.18 11.17 9.48
CA THR A 85 -7.80 10.68 10.72
C THR A 85 -6.76 10.65 11.84
N TYR A 86 -7.22 10.69 13.09
CA TYR A 86 -6.38 10.49 14.26
C TYR A 86 -6.95 9.33 15.09
N ASP A 87 -6.20 8.24 15.21
CA ASP A 87 -6.58 7.07 16.00
C ASP A 87 -5.36 6.54 16.77
N ALA A 88 -5.59 6.08 18.01
CA ALA A 88 -4.57 5.48 18.86
C ALA A 88 -3.22 6.24 18.99
N GLY A 89 -3.22 7.57 18.85
CA GLY A 89 -2.01 8.40 18.93
C GLY A 89 -1.32 8.67 17.59
N THR A 90 -1.84 8.13 16.49
CA THR A 90 -1.28 8.22 15.14
C THR A 90 -2.19 9.03 14.22
N VAL A 91 -1.59 9.94 13.47
CA VAL A 91 -2.23 10.61 12.33
C VAL A 91 -2.08 9.72 11.12
N HIS A 92 -3.17 9.45 10.42
CA HIS A 92 -3.15 8.69 9.19
C HIS A 92 -3.60 9.58 8.04
N ILE A 93 -2.77 9.71 7.02
CA ILE A 93 -3.08 10.46 5.80
C ILE A 93 -3.43 9.45 4.70
N HIS A 94 -4.71 9.39 4.37
CA HIS A 94 -5.25 8.47 3.37
C HIS A 94 -5.59 9.26 2.12
N ASN A 95 -5.17 8.84 0.93
CA ASN A 95 -5.86 9.39 -0.25
C ASN A 95 -7.32 8.94 -0.29
N ARG A 96 -8.10 9.65 -1.12
CA ARG A 96 -9.37 9.13 -1.60
C ARG A 96 -9.07 8.33 -2.88
N PRO A 97 -8.91 7.00 -2.82
CA PRO A 97 -8.74 6.22 -4.03
C PRO A 97 -9.93 6.49 -4.96
N GLY A 98 -9.62 6.67 -6.24
CA GLY A 98 -10.61 6.81 -7.30
C GLY A 98 -11.53 5.58 -7.41
N PRO A 99 -12.54 5.63 -8.29
CA PRO A 99 -13.43 4.51 -8.52
C PRO A 99 -12.63 3.30 -8.99
N VAL A 100 -12.80 2.18 -8.29
CA VAL A 100 -12.24 0.87 -8.65
C VAL A 100 -13.41 -0.07 -8.94
N ARG A 101 -13.27 -0.91 -9.96
CA ARG A 101 -14.34 -1.85 -10.36
C ARG A 101 -13.78 -3.22 -10.66
N LEU A 102 -14.58 -4.22 -10.35
CA LEU A 102 -14.36 -5.60 -10.75
C LEU A 102 -15.62 -6.07 -11.45
N GLU A 103 -15.51 -6.39 -12.74
CA GLU A 103 -16.65 -6.76 -13.58
C GLU A 103 -16.56 -8.22 -13.99
N GLN A 104 -17.67 -8.96 -13.99
CA GLN A 104 -17.67 -10.35 -14.44
C GLN A 104 -17.37 -10.39 -15.95
N ALA A 105 -16.22 -10.94 -16.33
CA ALA A 105 -15.75 -10.95 -17.71
C ALA A 105 -16.41 -12.03 -18.57
N ALA A 106 -16.85 -13.13 -17.96
CA ALA A 106 -17.55 -14.23 -18.62
C ALA A 106 -18.54 -14.88 -17.64
N PRO A 107 -19.63 -15.51 -18.12
CA PRO A 107 -20.55 -16.24 -17.25
C PRO A 107 -19.80 -17.22 -16.33
N PRO A 108 -20.08 -17.22 -15.01
CA PRO A 108 -19.49 -18.20 -14.11
C PRO A 108 -19.74 -19.64 -14.57
N SER A 109 -18.75 -20.51 -14.40
CA SER A 109 -18.82 -21.89 -14.87
C SER A 109 -18.46 -22.89 -13.77
N ARG A 110 -18.74 -24.17 -14.03
CA ARG A 110 -18.36 -25.27 -13.17
C ARG A 110 -17.13 -25.98 -13.76
N ASP A 111 -16.05 -26.00 -12.99
CA ASP A 111 -14.86 -26.79 -13.24
C ASP A 111 -14.83 -27.98 -12.26
N PRO A 112 -14.98 -29.23 -12.73
CA PRO A 112 -14.94 -30.41 -11.87
C PRO A 112 -13.55 -30.70 -11.29
N ALA A 113 -12.47 -30.15 -11.87
CA ALA A 113 -11.10 -30.39 -11.44
C ALA A 113 -10.66 -29.49 -10.27
N SER A 114 -11.39 -28.40 -9.99
CA SER A 114 -11.06 -27.44 -8.94
C SER A 114 -12.14 -27.33 -7.85
N GLY A 115 -11.73 -26.83 -6.69
CA GLY A 115 -12.65 -26.40 -5.64
C GLY A 115 -13.19 -25.01 -5.92
N LEU A 116 -12.31 -24.06 -6.22
CA LEU A 116 -12.59 -22.70 -6.63
C LEU A 116 -11.47 -22.22 -7.55
N THR A 117 -11.82 -21.55 -8.64
CA THR A 117 -10.88 -20.87 -9.52
C THR A 117 -11.36 -19.43 -9.73
N VAL A 118 -10.45 -18.48 -9.51
CA VAL A 118 -10.71 -17.06 -9.75
C VAL A 118 -9.61 -16.54 -10.66
N ASP A 119 -9.99 -16.07 -11.83
CA ASP A 119 -9.12 -15.39 -12.78
C ASP A 119 -9.49 -13.91 -12.84
N VAL A 120 -8.50 -13.02 -12.78
CA VAL A 120 -8.69 -11.57 -12.91
C VAL A 120 -7.66 -11.00 -13.89
N VAL A 121 -8.14 -10.27 -14.88
CA VAL A 121 -7.33 -9.55 -15.87
C VAL A 121 -7.63 -8.07 -15.83
N ASN A 122 -6.68 -7.22 -16.18
CA ASN A 122 -6.94 -5.81 -16.40
C ASN A 122 -7.74 -5.62 -17.71
N ALA A 123 -8.26 -4.41 -17.92
CA ALA A 123 -9.00 -4.06 -19.14
C ALA A 123 -8.21 -4.25 -20.44
N ASP A 124 -6.87 -4.19 -20.38
CA ASP A 124 -5.96 -4.44 -21.51
C ASP A 124 -5.64 -5.94 -21.72
N GLY A 125 -6.21 -6.82 -20.90
CA GLY A 125 -6.01 -8.27 -20.94
C GLY A 125 -4.76 -8.76 -20.20
N THR A 126 -3.95 -7.87 -19.62
CA THR A 126 -2.83 -8.26 -18.76
C THR A 126 -3.32 -8.85 -17.44
N LYS A 127 -2.45 -9.56 -16.73
CA LYS A 127 -2.80 -10.13 -15.42
C LYS A 127 -2.94 -9.02 -14.38
N ALA A 128 -4.03 -9.05 -13.62
CA ALA A 128 -4.22 -8.11 -12.53
C ALA A 128 -3.35 -8.51 -11.34
N GLU A 129 -2.64 -7.55 -10.76
CA GLU A 129 -1.76 -7.73 -9.60
C GLU A 129 -2.29 -6.93 -8.40
N GLY A 130 -1.75 -7.19 -7.21
CA GLY A 130 -2.16 -6.47 -5.99
C GLY A 130 -3.58 -6.82 -5.51
N LEU A 131 -4.14 -7.93 -5.99
CA LEU A 131 -5.42 -8.48 -5.56
C LEU A 131 -5.21 -9.72 -4.69
N GLY A 132 -6.24 -10.05 -3.92
CA GLY A 132 -6.29 -11.27 -3.14
C GLY A 132 -7.70 -11.81 -2.98
N VAL A 133 -7.80 -13.07 -2.60
CA VAL A 133 -9.06 -13.74 -2.30
C VAL A 133 -9.07 -14.23 -0.87
N THR A 134 -10.23 -14.17 -0.23
CA THR A 134 -10.45 -14.74 1.10
C THR A 134 -11.89 -15.22 1.23
N TRP A 135 -12.19 -15.96 2.30
CA TRP A 135 -13.55 -16.41 2.65
C TRP A 135 -13.70 -16.47 4.17
N PRO A 136 -14.94 -16.51 4.69
CA PRO A 136 -15.16 -16.70 6.12
C PRO A 136 -14.49 -17.99 6.61
N GLY A 137 -13.57 -17.88 7.57
CA GLY A 137 -12.80 -19.00 8.11
C GLY A 137 -11.44 -19.25 7.43
N ALA A 138 -11.09 -18.49 6.39
CA ALA A 138 -9.72 -18.45 5.89
C ALA A 138 -8.79 -17.81 6.93
N ASN A 139 -7.59 -18.37 7.11
CA ASN A 139 -6.59 -17.82 8.05
C ASN A 139 -5.79 -16.65 7.45
N ALA A 140 -5.99 -16.32 6.17
CA ALA A 140 -5.23 -15.30 5.47
C ALA A 140 -5.99 -14.71 4.27
N LEU A 141 -5.42 -13.62 3.72
CA LEU A 141 -5.66 -13.17 2.35
C LEU A 141 -4.70 -13.92 1.43
N TYR A 142 -5.24 -14.60 0.42
CA TYR A 142 -4.43 -15.32 -0.57
C TYR A 142 -4.17 -14.40 -1.77
N ALA A 143 -2.94 -13.95 -1.92
CA ALA A 143 -2.55 -13.05 -3.02
C ALA A 143 -2.69 -13.74 -4.38
N MET A 144 -3.27 -13.04 -5.35
CA MET A 144 -3.45 -13.52 -6.73
C MET A 144 -2.21 -13.19 -7.58
N THR A 145 -1.11 -13.92 -7.39
CA THR A 145 0.08 -13.75 -8.22
C THR A 145 -0.20 -14.18 -9.66
N GLY A 146 0.04 -13.30 -10.64
CA GLY A 146 -0.29 -13.59 -12.04
C GLY A 146 -1.79 -13.53 -12.33
N GLY A 147 -2.56 -12.81 -11.51
CA GLY A 147 -3.99 -12.55 -11.74
C GLY A 147 -4.87 -13.80 -11.70
N SER A 148 -4.43 -14.87 -11.04
CA SER A 148 -5.25 -16.07 -10.90
C SER A 148 -4.94 -16.78 -9.60
N TYR A 149 -5.94 -17.48 -9.06
CA TYR A 149 -5.73 -18.41 -7.97
C TYR A 149 -6.72 -19.57 -8.07
N SER A 150 -6.27 -20.77 -7.71
CA SER A 150 -7.08 -21.98 -7.69
C SER A 150 -6.87 -22.72 -6.39
N TRP A 151 -7.96 -23.21 -5.80
CA TRP A 151 -7.96 -24.01 -4.58
C TRP A 151 -8.62 -25.36 -4.82
N SER A 152 -8.17 -26.35 -4.08
CA SER A 152 -8.88 -27.62 -3.91
C SER A 152 -10.12 -27.44 -3.02
N ARG A 153 -11.08 -28.37 -3.12
CA ARG A 153 -12.24 -28.39 -2.21
C ARG A 153 -11.84 -28.54 -0.75
N ALA A 154 -10.75 -29.26 -0.47
CA ALA A 154 -10.25 -29.47 0.88
C ALA A 154 -9.80 -28.15 1.53
N GLU A 155 -9.15 -27.27 0.77
CA GLU A 155 -8.70 -25.96 1.26
C GLU A 155 -9.85 -25.00 1.53
N LEU A 156 -10.93 -25.08 0.75
CA LEU A 156 -12.13 -24.25 0.95
C LEU A 156 -12.94 -24.68 2.18
N GLY A 157 -12.85 -25.95 2.59
CA GLY A 157 -13.66 -26.51 3.67
C GLY A 157 -15.15 -26.24 3.44
N ASP A 158 -15.79 -25.60 4.42
CA ASP A 158 -17.22 -25.26 4.39
C ASP A 158 -17.54 -23.86 3.83
N ALA A 159 -16.62 -23.23 3.11
CA ALA A 159 -16.83 -21.90 2.54
C ALA A 159 -18.15 -21.81 1.75
N ARG A 160 -19.02 -20.85 2.14
CA ARG A 160 -20.30 -20.56 1.48
C ARG A 160 -20.25 -19.30 0.61
N ARG A 161 -19.12 -18.61 0.61
CA ARG A 161 -18.84 -17.43 -0.21
C ARG A 161 -17.34 -17.19 -0.25
N PHE A 162 -16.88 -16.46 -1.26
CA PHE A 162 -15.55 -15.87 -1.27
C PHE A 162 -15.64 -14.38 -1.58
N ARG A 163 -14.54 -13.66 -1.32
CA ARG A 163 -14.38 -12.24 -1.60
C ARG A 163 -13.12 -12.03 -2.41
N VAL A 164 -13.19 -11.17 -3.42
CA VAL A 164 -12.02 -10.60 -4.08
C VAL A 164 -11.76 -9.23 -3.46
N LEU A 165 -10.52 -8.99 -3.05
CA LEU A 165 -10.10 -7.78 -2.36
C LEU A 165 -8.88 -7.18 -3.04
N ARG A 166 -8.73 -5.87 -2.88
CA ARG A 166 -7.46 -5.21 -3.14
C ARG A 166 -6.54 -5.39 -1.93
N SER A 167 -5.32 -5.86 -2.16
CA SER A 167 -4.39 -6.22 -1.08
C SER A 167 -3.88 -5.02 -0.29
N GLY A 168 -3.75 -3.85 -0.94
CA GLY A 168 -3.22 -2.63 -0.31
C GLY A 168 -4.08 -2.08 0.83
N ASP A 169 -5.41 -2.05 0.66
CA ASP A 169 -6.35 -1.48 1.64
C ASP A 169 -7.42 -2.47 2.13
N ARG A 170 -7.33 -3.73 1.71
CA ARG A 170 -8.32 -4.79 1.98
C ARG A 170 -9.75 -4.40 1.57
N LYS A 171 -9.92 -3.50 0.58
CA LYS A 171 -11.23 -3.15 0.06
C LYS A 171 -11.84 -4.36 -0.64
N VAL A 172 -13.04 -4.75 -0.22
CA VAL A 172 -13.83 -5.80 -0.90
C VAL A 172 -14.32 -5.24 -2.23
N LEU A 173 -13.88 -5.83 -3.33
CA LEU A 173 -14.27 -5.46 -4.68
C LEU A 173 -15.49 -6.26 -5.14
N GLN A 174 -15.54 -7.54 -4.74
CA GLN A 174 -16.66 -8.43 -5.04
C GLN A 174 -16.82 -9.45 -3.91
N GLU A 175 -18.06 -9.76 -3.57
CA GLU A 175 -18.43 -10.93 -2.77
C GLU A 175 -19.30 -11.85 -3.62
N VAL A 176 -18.99 -13.16 -3.61
CA VAL A 176 -19.66 -14.15 -4.44
C VAL A 176 -20.10 -15.33 -3.57
N PRO A 177 -21.39 -15.69 -3.56
CA PRO A 177 -21.85 -16.88 -2.88
C PRO A 177 -21.37 -18.15 -3.58
N LEU A 178 -21.02 -19.17 -2.79
CA LEU A 178 -20.67 -20.51 -3.26
C LEU A 178 -21.74 -21.50 -2.83
N THR A 179 -22.13 -22.38 -3.74
CA THR A 179 -23.08 -23.46 -3.48
C THR A 179 -22.48 -24.80 -3.92
N ALA A 180 -22.92 -25.90 -3.32
CA ALA A 180 -22.35 -27.23 -3.57
C ALA A 180 -22.36 -27.63 -5.05
N ASP A 181 -23.41 -27.25 -5.79
CA ASP A 181 -23.61 -27.58 -7.21
C ASP A 181 -23.50 -26.36 -8.15
N GLY A 182 -23.25 -25.17 -7.61
CA GLY A 182 -23.14 -23.95 -8.40
C GLY A 182 -21.78 -23.74 -9.07
N PRO A 183 -21.60 -22.61 -9.76
CA PRO A 183 -20.32 -22.25 -10.35
C PRO A 183 -19.20 -22.20 -9.31
N ASN A 184 -18.03 -22.66 -9.71
CA ASN A 184 -16.79 -22.58 -8.92
C ASN A 184 -15.61 -22.03 -9.72
N SER A 185 -15.83 -21.60 -10.96
CA SER A 185 -14.83 -20.93 -11.79
C SER A 185 -15.37 -19.58 -12.24
N PHE A 186 -14.65 -18.51 -11.88
CA PHE A 186 -15.05 -17.13 -12.08
C PHE A 186 -13.94 -16.36 -12.78
N ARG A 187 -14.31 -15.53 -13.76
CA ARG A 187 -13.39 -14.63 -14.44
C ARG A 187 -13.87 -13.19 -14.36
N PHE A 188 -12.97 -12.29 -14.00
CA PHE A 188 -13.25 -10.87 -13.84
C PHE A 188 -12.31 -9.99 -14.66
N THR A 189 -12.81 -8.82 -15.02
CA THR A 189 -12.01 -7.68 -15.51
C THR A 189 -11.86 -6.68 -14.36
N TYR A 190 -10.62 -6.36 -14.02
CA TYR A 190 -10.25 -5.36 -13.03
C TYR A 190 -9.98 -4.01 -13.71
N HIS A 191 -10.65 -2.99 -13.21
CA HIS A 191 -10.42 -1.60 -13.58
C HIS A 191 -9.78 -0.92 -12.37
N PRO A 192 -8.44 -0.87 -12.29
CA PRO A 192 -7.76 -0.20 -11.20
C PRO A 192 -8.15 1.27 -11.16
N SER A 193 -8.04 1.86 -9.98
CA SER A 193 -8.11 3.31 -9.85
C SER A 193 -6.82 3.92 -10.39
N ASP A 194 -6.90 5.07 -11.06
CA ASP A 194 -5.71 5.87 -11.43
C ASP A 194 -4.88 6.26 -10.20
N VAL A 195 -5.51 6.27 -9.03
CA VAL A 195 -4.86 6.51 -7.73
C VAL A 195 -5.16 5.34 -6.80
N GLU A 196 -4.17 4.48 -6.57
CA GLU A 196 -4.28 3.38 -5.60
C GLU A 196 -4.25 3.91 -4.15
N PRO A 197 -4.92 3.25 -3.20
CA PRO A 197 -4.99 3.68 -1.83
C PRO A 197 -3.62 3.60 -1.18
N PHE A 198 -3.30 4.58 -0.37
CA PHE A 198 -2.17 4.52 0.55
C PHE A 198 -2.59 5.09 1.89
N ASP A 199 -1.88 4.66 2.93
CA ASP A 199 -1.95 5.21 4.27
C ASP A 199 -0.53 5.64 4.64
N ILE A 200 -0.33 6.94 4.86
CA ILE A 200 0.94 7.47 5.35
C ILE A 200 0.76 7.72 6.84
N PRO A 201 1.39 6.90 7.71
CA PRO A 201 1.37 7.15 9.13
C PRO A 201 2.25 8.36 9.45
N ALA A 202 1.75 9.17 10.37
CA ALA A 202 2.44 10.29 10.96
C ALA A 202 2.19 10.34 12.46
N ILE A 203 3.16 10.80 13.24
CA ILE A 203 3.04 10.91 14.69
C ILE A 203 3.28 12.35 15.14
N ALA A 204 2.47 12.81 16.09
CA ALA A 204 2.70 14.08 16.76
C ALA A 204 3.83 13.93 17.79
N LEU A 205 4.83 14.81 17.70
CA LEU A 205 6.00 14.80 18.58
C LEU A 205 5.86 15.74 19.79
N ASP A 206 4.76 16.50 19.89
CA ASP A 206 4.44 17.33 21.04
C ASP A 206 2.93 17.57 21.19
N GLU A 207 2.52 17.99 22.38
CA GLU A 207 1.11 18.19 22.75
C GLU A 207 0.45 19.35 22.00
N ARG A 208 1.26 20.25 21.41
CA ARG A 208 0.78 21.40 20.63
C ARG A 208 0.59 21.04 19.16
N GLY A 209 1.01 19.85 18.75
CA GLY A 209 1.04 19.42 17.36
C GLY A 209 1.95 20.29 16.51
N ASP A 210 2.97 20.94 17.06
CA ASP A 210 3.88 21.81 16.29
C ASP A 210 4.86 21.00 15.44
N ARG A 211 5.06 19.72 15.76
CA ARG A 211 5.96 18.82 15.04
C ARG A 211 5.29 17.50 14.70
N LEU A 212 5.47 17.08 13.46
CA LEU A 212 5.05 15.78 12.95
C LEU A 212 6.26 14.98 12.49
N GLU A 213 6.26 13.69 12.73
CA GLU A 213 7.17 12.77 12.06
C GLU A 213 6.36 11.92 11.08
N VAL A 214 6.78 11.86 9.82
CA VAL A 214 6.07 11.16 8.74
C VAL A 214 6.99 10.12 8.10
N GLU A 215 6.41 9.00 7.68
CA GLU A 215 7.15 7.99 6.91
C GLU A 215 7.48 8.50 5.49
N VAL A 216 8.70 8.22 5.03
CA VAL A 216 9.22 8.55 3.71
C VAL A 216 10.03 7.36 3.19
N GLY A 217 9.42 6.53 2.35
CA GLY A 217 10.04 5.31 1.86
C GLY A 217 10.36 4.35 3.01
N THR A 218 11.64 4.18 3.34
CA THR A 218 12.10 3.34 4.47
C THR A 218 12.63 4.15 5.66
N SER A 219 12.43 5.48 5.64
CA SER A 219 12.95 6.44 6.61
C SER A 219 11.82 7.30 7.18
N TYR A 220 12.16 8.21 8.09
CA TYR A 220 11.23 9.19 8.66
C TYR A 220 11.75 10.61 8.48
N ALA A 221 10.85 11.55 8.25
CA ALA A 221 11.14 12.97 8.23
C ALA A 221 10.40 13.69 9.35
N ARG A 222 11.09 14.59 10.05
CA ARG A 222 10.51 15.47 11.06
C ARG A 222 10.15 16.80 10.43
N LEU A 223 8.87 17.10 10.40
CA LEU A 223 8.30 18.31 9.84
C LEU A 223 7.99 19.28 10.97
N GLU A 224 8.30 20.53 10.73
CA GLU A 224 7.96 21.65 11.61
C GLU A 224 6.70 22.34 11.08
N ARG A 225 5.83 22.78 11.98
CA ARG A 225 4.68 23.60 11.61
C ARG A 225 5.16 24.90 10.97
N VAL A 226 4.63 25.19 9.79
CA VAL A 226 4.79 26.49 9.14
C VAL A 226 3.92 27.49 9.90
N ARG A 227 4.57 28.45 10.55
CA ARG A 227 3.89 29.59 11.17
C ARG A 227 3.86 30.72 10.15
N ASP A 228 2.67 31.22 9.83
CA ASP A 228 2.56 32.42 9.01
C ASP A 228 3.28 33.57 9.74
N ALA A 229 4.23 34.21 9.06
CA ALA A 229 5.05 35.28 9.62
C ALA A 229 4.26 36.58 9.92
N ASN A 230 2.92 36.57 9.82
CA ASN A 230 2.05 37.74 9.91
C ASN A 230 0.90 37.53 10.90
N SER A 231 1.21 37.21 12.15
CA SER A 231 0.25 37.35 13.26
C SER A 231 0.94 37.91 14.49
N ASP A 232 1.39 39.16 14.37
CA ASP A 232 1.56 40.09 15.49
C ASP A 232 0.23 40.82 15.75
#